data_AF-A0A350D7S5-F1
#
_entry.id   AF-A0A350D7S5-F1
#
_cell.length_a   1.000
_cell.length_b   1.000
_cell.length_c   1.000
_cell.angle_alpha   90.00
_cell.angle_beta   90.00
_cell.angle_gamma   90.00
#
_symmetry.space_group_name_H-M   'P 1'
#
loop_
_entity.id
_entity.type
_entity.pdbx_description
1 polymer ?
#
loop_
_entity_poly.entity_id
_entity_poly.type
_entity_poly.pdbx_seq_one_letter_code
_entity_poly.pdbx_strand_id
1 'polypeptide(L)'
;MEDWEKKAAEILSSGRIIIVIGAVDTGKTTLVTYLANKAAEGGKVVGIVDADIGQSDIGPPTTIGLGMIKEPVEDLRKITPADLYFVGSLSPKGHLLPMVVGTRRMVEHAFQLGAQKVIIDTTGLISQ
;
A
#
# COMPACT_ATOMS: atom_id res chain seq x y z
N MET A 1 -22.00 8.95 -3.22
CA MET A 1 -20.72 9.22 -3.93
C MET A 1 -20.06 10.47 -3.40
N GLU A 2 -20.78 11.58 -3.23
CA GLU A 2 -20.26 12.87 -2.74
C GLU A 2 -19.47 12.79 -1.40
N ASP A 3 -19.92 11.96 -0.45
CA ASP A 3 -19.24 11.76 0.84
C ASP A 3 -17.87 11.03 0.70
N TRP A 4 -17.76 10.10 -0.24
CA TRP A 4 -16.53 9.33 -0.48
C TRP A 4 -15.45 10.17 -1.14
N GLU A 5 -15.82 10.99 -2.11
CA GLU A 5 -14.89 11.90 -2.79
C GLU A 5 -14.34 12.95 -1.83
N LYS A 6 -15.20 13.52 -0.98
CA LYS A 6 -14.79 14.49 0.04
C LYS A 6 -13.80 13.89 1.03
N LYS A 7 -14.08 12.68 1.55
CA LYS A 7 -13.17 11.97 2.47
C LYS A 7 -11.84 11.61 1.82
N ALA A 8 -11.85 11.15 0.57
CA ALA A 8 -10.62 10.88 -0.15
C ALA A 8 -9.78 12.14 -0.35
N ALA A 9 -10.39 13.26 -0.71
CA ALA A 9 -9.70 14.55 -0.80
C ALA A 9 -9.08 14.97 0.55
N GLU A 10 -9.84 14.81 1.65
CA GLU A 10 -9.36 15.08 3.01
C GLU A 10 -8.13 14.21 3.36
N ILE A 11 -8.24 12.89 3.18
CA ILE A 11 -7.13 11.93 3.40
C ILE A 11 -5.91 12.30 2.56
N LEU A 12 -6.12 12.53 1.26
CA LEU A 12 -5.03 12.86 0.33
C LEU A 12 -4.39 14.21 0.65
N SER A 13 -5.09 15.13 1.33
CA SER A 13 -4.52 16.40 1.80
C SER A 13 -3.80 16.32 3.15
N SER A 14 -4.10 15.32 3.98
CA SER A 14 -3.62 15.23 5.38
C SER A 14 -2.12 14.95 5.54
N GLY A 15 -1.50 14.18 4.64
CA GLY A 15 -0.10 13.75 4.81
C GLY A 15 0.50 13.04 3.61
N ARG A 16 1.81 12.79 3.63
CA ARG A 16 2.53 12.08 2.55
C ARG A 16 2.43 10.57 2.65
N ILE A 17 2.21 10.04 3.84
CA ILE A 17 2.10 8.61 4.12
C ILE A 17 0.69 8.34 4.64
N ILE A 18 0.00 7.40 4.03
CA ILE A 18 -1.34 6.95 4.40
C ILE A 18 -1.23 5.48 4.76
N ILE A 19 -1.63 5.11 5.97
CA ILE A 19 -1.64 3.71 6.42
C ILE A 19 -3.09 3.25 6.45
N VAL A 20 -3.39 2.17 5.73
CA VAL A 20 -4.73 1.56 5.71
C VAL A 20 -4.73 0.35 6.62
N ILE A 21 -5.58 0.39 7.65
CA ILE A 21 -5.70 -0.66 8.69
C ILE A 21 -7.16 -1.14 8.72
N GLY A 22 -7.34 -2.44 8.83
CA GLY A 22 -8.67 -3.07 8.82
C GLY A 22 -8.56 -4.60 8.77
N ALA A 23 -9.61 -5.30 9.19
CA ALA A 23 -9.61 -6.76 9.22
C ALA A 23 -9.51 -7.36 7.81
N VAL A 24 -9.24 -8.67 7.72
CA VAL A 24 -9.26 -9.39 6.43
C VAL A 24 -10.62 -9.18 5.74
N ASP A 25 -10.62 -9.01 4.43
CA ASP A 25 -11.83 -8.83 3.59
C ASP A 25 -12.75 -7.64 3.91
N THR A 26 -12.25 -6.59 4.58
CA THR A 26 -13.03 -5.36 4.85
C THR A 26 -12.96 -4.32 3.73
N GLY A 27 -12.39 -4.65 2.55
CA GLY A 27 -12.27 -3.74 1.42
C GLY A 27 -11.08 -2.77 1.46
N LYS A 28 -10.01 -3.11 2.19
CA LYS A 28 -8.77 -2.30 2.27
C LYS A 28 -8.13 -2.09 0.90
N THR A 29 -7.89 -3.16 0.16
CA THR A 29 -7.33 -3.12 -1.19
C THR A 29 -8.16 -2.22 -2.12
N THR A 30 -9.49 -2.27 -2.01
CA THR A 30 -10.40 -1.40 -2.77
C THR A 30 -10.19 0.07 -2.41
N LEU A 31 -10.08 0.40 -1.11
CA LEU A 31 -9.80 1.75 -0.64
C LEU A 31 -8.41 2.22 -1.09
N VAL A 32 -7.39 1.36 -1.00
CA VAL A 32 -6.01 1.65 -1.46
C VAL A 32 -6.01 1.97 -2.96
N THR A 33 -6.63 1.13 -3.77
CA THR A 33 -6.77 1.33 -5.22
C THR A 33 -7.47 2.65 -5.53
N TYR A 34 -8.58 2.93 -4.83
CA TYR A 34 -9.34 4.16 -5.03
C TYR A 34 -8.53 5.42 -4.69
N LEU A 35 -7.86 5.45 -3.53
CA LEU A 35 -7.04 6.58 -3.12
C LEU A 35 -5.83 6.79 -4.06
N ALA A 36 -5.21 5.69 -4.50
CA ALA A 36 -4.10 5.72 -5.43
C ALA A 36 -4.51 6.31 -6.78
N ASN A 37 -5.63 5.85 -7.34
CA ASN A 37 -6.17 6.36 -8.60
C ASN A 37 -6.56 7.82 -8.49
N LYS A 38 -7.23 8.24 -7.41
CA LYS A 38 -7.60 9.65 -7.18
C LYS A 38 -6.37 10.56 -7.10
N ALA A 39 -5.30 10.11 -6.46
CA ALA A 39 -4.06 10.87 -6.42
C ALA A 39 -3.37 10.91 -7.81
N ALA A 40 -3.35 9.81 -8.55
CA ALA A 40 -2.80 9.73 -9.90
C ALA A 40 -3.56 10.60 -10.91
N GLU A 41 -4.91 10.62 -10.85
CA GLU A 41 -5.77 11.54 -11.61
C GLU A 41 -5.40 13.01 -11.35
N GLY A 42 -4.99 13.33 -10.11
CA GLY A 42 -4.47 14.64 -9.73
C GLY A 42 -3.01 14.90 -10.14
N GLY A 43 -2.41 14.05 -10.99
CA GLY A 43 -1.04 14.17 -11.48
C GLY A 43 0.04 13.81 -10.44
N LYS A 44 -0.32 13.08 -9.37
CA LYS A 44 0.64 12.64 -8.35
C LYS A 44 1.21 11.28 -8.69
N VAL A 45 2.52 11.13 -8.48
CA VAL A 45 3.16 9.80 -8.42
C VAL A 45 2.89 9.21 -7.05
N VAL A 46 2.33 8.00 -7.00
CA VAL A 46 1.95 7.31 -5.76
C VAL A 46 2.76 6.03 -5.62
N GLY A 47 3.40 5.83 -4.47
CA GLY A 47 3.96 4.54 -4.09
C GLY A 47 2.92 3.72 -3.34
N ILE A 48 2.76 2.44 -3.68
CA ILE A 48 1.97 1.49 -2.90
C ILE A 48 2.93 0.53 -2.22
N VAL A 49 2.84 0.44 -0.90
CA VAL A 49 3.60 -0.52 -0.12
C VAL A 49 2.62 -1.58 0.37
N ASP A 50 2.67 -2.75 -0.26
CA ASP A 50 1.88 -3.91 0.14
C ASP A 50 2.64 -4.67 1.23
N ALA A 51 2.17 -4.56 2.47
CA ALA A 51 2.70 -5.25 3.63
C ALA A 51 1.85 -6.45 4.06
N ASP A 52 0.88 -6.90 3.25
CA ASP A 52 0.16 -8.15 3.48
C ASP A 52 0.91 -9.34 2.89
N ILE A 53 1.89 -9.84 3.66
CA ILE A 53 2.73 -10.97 3.26
C ILE A 53 1.97 -12.29 3.04
N GLY A 54 0.72 -12.40 3.52
CA GLY A 54 -0.12 -13.59 3.42
C GLY A 54 -1.03 -13.59 2.19
N GLN A 55 -1.52 -12.42 1.79
CA GLN A 55 -2.39 -12.22 0.62
C GLN A 55 -1.89 -11.03 -0.20
N SER A 56 -0.65 -11.12 -0.66
CA SER A 56 -0.02 -10.01 -1.39
C SER A 56 -0.69 -9.76 -2.74
N ASP A 57 -0.98 -8.49 -2.99
CA ASP A 57 -1.42 -7.96 -4.28
C ASP A 57 -0.22 -7.53 -5.14
N ILE A 58 0.88 -7.06 -4.53
CA ILE A 58 2.08 -6.60 -5.23
C ILE A 58 3.27 -7.50 -4.90
N GLY A 59 3.60 -8.37 -5.86
CA GLY A 59 4.69 -9.33 -5.74
C GLY A 59 4.21 -10.70 -5.26
N PRO A 60 5.14 -11.64 -5.04
CA PRO A 60 4.79 -12.96 -4.55
C PRO A 60 4.48 -12.94 -3.04
N PRO A 61 3.76 -13.95 -2.52
CA PRO A 61 3.62 -14.16 -1.08
C PRO A 61 4.97 -14.16 -0.37
N THR A 62 4.99 -13.89 0.94
CA THR A 62 6.19 -13.77 1.79
C THR A 62 7.07 -12.54 1.54
N THR A 63 6.63 -11.62 0.69
CA THR A 63 7.33 -10.36 0.42
C THR A 63 6.50 -9.15 0.83
N ILE A 64 7.19 -8.05 1.11
CA ILE A 64 6.58 -6.72 1.16
C ILE A 64 6.90 -6.06 -0.18
N GLY A 65 5.88 -5.71 -0.94
CA GLY A 65 6.04 -5.19 -2.29
C GLY A 65 5.95 -3.67 -2.37
N LEU A 66 6.75 -3.09 -3.26
CA LEU A 66 6.63 -1.69 -3.66
C LEU A 66 6.13 -1.61 -5.11
N GLY A 67 4.97 -0.97 -5.32
CA GLY A 67 4.47 -0.58 -6.63
C GLY A 67 4.51 0.93 -6.83
N MET A 68 4.69 1.38 -8.08
CA MET A 68 4.66 2.80 -8.44
C MET A 68 3.53 3.06 -9.42
N ILE A 69 2.62 3.97 -9.06
CA ILE A 69 1.44 4.35 -9.83
C ILE A 69 1.59 5.79 -10.30
N LYS A 70 1.50 6.00 -11.61
CA LYS A 70 1.52 7.32 -12.26
C LYS A 70 0.22 7.63 -12.99
N GLU A 71 -0.53 6.59 -13.35
CA GLU A 71 -1.81 6.63 -14.04
C GLU A 71 -2.76 5.67 -13.32
N PRO A 72 -4.09 5.88 -13.39
CA PRO A 72 -5.04 5.00 -12.73
C PRO A 72 -4.90 3.54 -13.18
N VAL A 73 -5.02 2.63 -12.22
CA VAL A 73 -4.97 1.17 -12.44
C VAL A 73 -6.30 0.55 -12.05
N GLU A 74 -6.72 -0.48 -12.79
CA GLU A 74 -7.92 -1.25 -12.43
C GLU A 74 -7.69 -2.18 -11.25
N ASP A 75 -6.46 -2.65 -11.08
CA ASP A 75 -6.10 -3.72 -10.15
C ASP A 75 -4.63 -3.61 -9.76
N LEU A 76 -4.34 -3.62 -8.46
CA LEU A 76 -2.97 -3.54 -7.94
C LEU A 76 -2.11 -4.74 -8.37
N ARG A 77 -2.73 -5.90 -8.63
CA ARG A 77 -2.04 -7.12 -9.08
C ARG A 77 -1.45 -7.03 -10.47
N LYS A 78 -1.87 -6.03 -11.26
CA LYS A 78 -1.30 -5.74 -12.58
C LYS A 78 -0.05 -4.87 -12.50
N ILE A 79 0.29 -4.34 -11.33
CA ILE A 79 1.46 -3.49 -11.14
C ILE A 79 2.72 -4.36 -11.15
N THR A 80 3.68 -4.00 -12.00
CA THR A 80 5.03 -4.58 -11.91
C THR A 80 5.72 -4.03 -10.66
N PRO A 81 6.18 -4.88 -9.73
CA PRO A 81 6.87 -4.40 -8.53
C PRO A 81 8.14 -3.62 -8.90
N ALA A 82 8.32 -2.46 -8.29
CA ALA A 82 9.54 -1.67 -8.38
C ALA A 82 10.63 -2.22 -7.45
N ASP A 83 10.23 -2.81 -6.31
CA ASP A 83 11.13 -3.48 -5.37
C ASP A 83 10.36 -4.47 -4.50
N LEU A 84 11.08 -5.42 -3.89
CA LEU A 84 10.54 -6.44 -2.99
C LEU A 84 11.46 -6.63 -1.79
N TYR A 85 10.87 -6.68 -0.58
CA TYR A 85 11.57 -7.09 0.62
C TYR A 85 11.13 -8.50 1.05
N PHE A 86 12.05 -9.47 1.04
CA PHE A 86 11.75 -10.85 1.41
C PHE A 86 11.68 -11.01 2.94
N VAL A 87 10.48 -11.34 3.44
CA VAL A 87 10.24 -11.68 4.86
C VAL A 87 10.41 -13.17 5.09
N GLY A 88 10.05 -14.01 4.11
CA GLY A 88 10.22 -15.46 4.17
C GLY A 88 9.20 -16.19 5.07
N SER A 89 8.09 -15.52 5.41
CA SER A 89 7.00 -16.07 6.21
C SER A 89 5.66 -15.62 5.65
N LEU A 90 4.63 -16.45 5.81
CA LEU A 90 3.23 -16.08 5.54
C LEU A 90 2.52 -15.54 6.79
N SER A 91 3.15 -15.63 7.97
CA SER A 91 2.61 -15.16 9.24
C SER A 91 3.37 -13.94 9.75
N PRO A 92 2.67 -12.82 10.03
CA PRO A 92 3.26 -11.69 10.74
C PRO A 92 3.77 -12.05 12.13
N LYS A 93 3.13 -13.04 12.79
CA LYS A 93 3.52 -13.49 14.13
C LYS A 93 4.93 -14.08 14.08
N GLY A 94 5.80 -13.63 14.99
CA GLY A 94 7.21 -14.00 15.02
C GLY A 94 8.10 -13.25 14.01
N HIS A 95 7.53 -12.43 13.12
CA HIS A 95 8.25 -11.73 12.04
C HIS A 95 7.97 -10.22 12.01
N LEU A 96 7.46 -9.65 13.11
CA LEU A 96 7.08 -8.24 13.19
C LEU A 96 8.24 -7.28 12.89
N LEU A 97 9.45 -7.55 13.40
CA LEU A 97 10.60 -6.69 13.16
C LEU A 97 11.01 -6.68 11.67
N PRO A 98 11.20 -7.83 11.00
CA PRO A 98 11.37 -7.87 9.55
C PRO A 98 10.28 -7.13 8.77
N MET A 99 9.02 -7.23 9.20
CA MET A 99 7.92 -6.50 8.54
C MET A 99 8.07 -4.99 8.67
N VAL A 100 8.27 -4.48 9.88
CA VAL A 100 8.44 -3.03 10.12
C VAL A 100 9.65 -2.49 9.35
N VAL A 101 10.76 -3.22 9.35
CA VAL A 101 11.97 -2.83 8.61
C VAL A 101 11.72 -2.85 7.10
N GLY A 102 11.09 -3.91 6.58
CA GLY A 102 10.76 -4.05 5.17
C GLY A 102 9.82 -2.95 4.68
N THR A 103 8.71 -2.71 5.38
CA THR A 103 7.77 -1.63 5.08
C THR A 103 8.48 -0.28 5.08
N ARG A 104 9.29 0.02 6.10
CA ARG A 104 10.04 1.28 6.16
C ARG A 104 10.97 1.45 4.96
N ARG A 105 11.72 0.40 4.58
CA ARG A 105 12.61 0.43 3.41
C ARG A 105 11.84 0.69 2.12
N MET A 106 10.69 0.05 1.93
CA MET A 106 9.84 0.28 0.75
C MET A 106 9.28 1.70 0.71
N VAL A 107 8.89 2.27 1.86
CA VAL A 107 8.44 3.67 1.94
C VAL A 107 9.58 4.64 1.58
N GLU A 108 10.77 4.44 2.15
CA GLU A 108 11.95 5.26 1.84
C GLU A 108 12.32 5.16 0.35
N HIS A 109 12.30 3.95 -0.20
CA HIS A 109 12.58 3.71 -1.62
C HIS A 109 11.52 4.32 -2.53
N ALA A 110 10.23 4.25 -2.19
CA ALA A 110 9.17 4.92 -2.95
C ALA A 110 9.44 6.42 -3.09
N PHE A 111 9.86 7.08 -2.00
CA PHE A 111 10.22 8.49 -2.04
C PHE A 111 11.47 8.78 -2.86
N GLN A 112 12.48 7.90 -2.83
CA GLN A 112 13.66 8.00 -3.69
C GLN A 112 13.29 7.88 -5.17
N LEU A 113 12.29 7.06 -5.51
CA LEU A 113 11.74 6.92 -6.86
C LEU A 113 10.78 8.06 -7.26
N GLY A 114 10.61 9.08 -6.40
CA GLY A 114 9.83 10.28 -6.70
C GLY A 114 8.36 10.20 -6.31
N ALA A 115 7.95 9.26 -5.46
CA ALA A 115 6.60 9.24 -4.90
C ALA A 115 6.29 10.57 -4.17
N GLN A 116 5.15 11.16 -4.47
CA GLN A 116 4.63 12.33 -3.75
C GLN A 116 3.73 11.88 -2.58
N LYS A 117 3.11 10.71 -2.73
CA LYS A 117 2.29 10.03 -1.72
C LYS A 117 2.70 8.56 -1.63
N VAL A 118 2.65 7.99 -0.43
CA VAL A 118 2.83 6.56 -0.22
C VAL A 118 1.61 6.04 0.55
N ILE A 119 0.97 5.01 0.01
CA ILE A 119 -0.15 4.31 0.66
C ILE A 119 0.34 2.93 1.06
N ILE A 120 0.22 2.61 2.34
CA ILE A 120 0.63 1.33 2.91
C ILE A 120 -0.63 0.49 3.12
N ASP A 121 -0.73 -0.62 2.39
CA ASP A 121 -1.72 -1.65 2.68
C ASP A 121 -1.15 -2.61 3.72
N THR A 122 -1.89 -2.85 4.79
CA THR A 122 -1.43 -3.65 5.92
C THR A 122 -2.17 -4.98 5.98
N THR A 123 -1.49 -5.97 6.55
CA THR A 123 -2.11 -7.27 6.86
C THR A 123 -3.37 -7.10 7.74
N GLY A 124 -4.38 -7.93 7.50
CA GLY A 124 -5.62 -7.95 8.29
C GLY A 124 -5.50 -8.50 9.72
N LEU A 125 -4.29 -8.64 10.28
CA LEU A 125 -4.07 -9.14 11.63
C LEU A 125 -4.54 -8.12 12.68
N ILE A 126 -5.81 -8.22 13.07
CA ILE A 126 -6.41 -7.47 14.18
C ILE A 126 -6.74 -8.47 15.30
N SER A 127 -6.27 -8.22 16.52
CA SER A 127 -6.72 -8.96 17.69
C SER A 127 -8.10 -8.45 18.12
N GLN A 128 -9.05 -9.37 18.31
CA GLN A 128 -10.26 -9.08 19.07
C GLN A 128 -9.95 -8.93 20.56
#